data_AF-A0A7K0A2W7-F1
#
_entry.id   AF-A0A7K0A2W7-F1
#
_cell.length_a   1.000
_cell.length_b   1.000
_cell.length_c   1.000
_cell.angle_alpha   90.00
_cell.angle_beta   90.00
_cell.angle_gamma   90.00
#
_symmetry.space_group_name_H-M   'P 1'
#
loop_
_entity.id
_entity.type
_entity.pdbx_description
1 polymer ?
#
loop_
_entity_poly.entity_id
_entity_poly.type
_entity_poly.pdbx_seq_one_letter_code
_entity_poly.pdbx_strand_id
1 'polypeptide(L)'
;MTRRQRVGNIGPTEMLIFLAILLLIFGAAKLPKLARSMGQAGKEFKAGLKEGYQAEDVEGPCPFCGNEIGADAKFCPGCGKPANEVVAEKEKKKTA
;
A
#
# COMPACT_ATOMS: atom_id res chain seq x y z
N MET A 1 -34.17 -15.53 15.71
CA MET A 1 -33.41 -16.33 14.73
C MET A 1 -32.32 -15.47 14.11
N THR A 2 -31.16 -15.39 14.75
CA THR A 2 -29.89 -15.01 14.11
C THR A 2 -28.81 -15.53 15.03
N ARG A 3 -28.29 -16.70 14.67
CA ARG A 3 -27.24 -17.42 15.39
C ARG A 3 -25.99 -16.54 15.37
N ARG A 4 -25.85 -15.72 16.40
CA ARG A 4 -24.65 -14.99 16.77
C ARG A 4 -23.59 -16.04 17.06
N GLN A 5 -22.92 -16.51 16.01
CA GLN A 5 -21.77 -17.39 16.14
C GLN A 5 -20.77 -16.61 17.00
N ARG A 6 -20.49 -17.17 18.18
CA ARG A 6 -19.40 -16.70 19.02
C ARG A 6 -18.12 -16.85 18.20
N VAL A 7 -17.68 -15.76 17.60
CA VAL A 7 -16.24 -15.52 17.36
C VAL A 7 -15.66 -15.19 18.74
N GLY A 8 -15.62 -16.20 19.60
CA GLY A 8 -15.13 -16.11 20.95
C GLY A 8 -13.99 -17.10 21.06
N ASN A 9 -12.78 -16.58 21.02
CA ASN A 9 -11.54 -17.32 21.25
C ASN A 9 -11.00 -18.14 20.06
N ILE A 10 -10.95 -17.57 18.83
CA ILE A 10 -9.96 -18.05 17.84
C ILE A 10 -8.60 -17.69 18.43
N GLY A 11 -8.01 -18.62 19.18
CA GLY A 11 -6.75 -18.40 19.85
C GLY A 11 -5.59 -18.41 18.86
N PRO A 12 -4.41 -17.91 19.26
CA PRO A 12 -3.18 -18.11 18.49
C PRO A 12 -2.92 -19.59 18.21
N THR A 13 -3.42 -20.49 19.06
CA THR A 13 -3.35 -21.95 18.90
C THR A 13 -4.10 -22.44 17.66
N GLU A 14 -5.36 -22.03 17.42
CA GLU A 14 -6.10 -22.45 16.23
C GLU A 14 -5.47 -21.92 14.94
N MET A 15 -4.95 -20.68 14.96
CA MET A 15 -4.21 -20.11 13.81
C MET A 15 -2.92 -20.90 13.53
N LEU A 16 -2.21 -21.35 14.57
CA LEU A 16 -1.00 -22.14 14.44
C LEU A 16 -1.28 -23.55 13.93
N ILE A 17 -2.37 -24.18 14.39
CA ILE A 17 -2.83 -25.49 13.88
C ILE A 17 -3.20 -25.40 12.40
N PHE A 18 -3.95 -24.36 12.01
CA PHE A 18 -4.30 -24.15 10.59
C PHE A 18 -3.05 -23.92 9.73
N LEU A 19 -2.10 -23.10 10.20
CA LEU A 19 -0.83 -22.88 9.53
C LEU A 19 -0.02 -24.18 9.39
N ALA A 20 0.01 -25.01 10.44
CA ALA A 20 0.70 -26.30 10.42
C ALA A 20 0.09 -27.28 9.40
N ILE A 21 -1.25 -27.32 9.30
CA ILE A 21 -1.95 -28.14 8.29
C ILE A 21 -1.61 -27.65 6.87
N LEU A 22 -1.63 -26.34 6.64
CA LEU A 22 -1.21 -25.77 5.36
C LEU A 22 0.26 -26.11 5.04
N LEU A 23 1.15 -26.03 6.03
CA LEU A 23 2.55 -26.43 5.87
C LEU A 23 2.71 -27.92 5.56
N LEU A 24 1.87 -28.80 6.11
CA LEU A 24 1.90 -30.23 5.81
C LEU A 24 1.45 -30.52 4.37
N ILE A 25 0.39 -29.88 3.90
CA ILE A 25 -0.15 -30.10 2.54
C ILE A 25 0.77 -29.47 1.48
N PHE A 26 1.16 -28.21 1.68
CA PHE A 26 1.96 -27.48 0.70
C PHE A 26 3.47 -27.73 0.87
N GLY A 27 3.93 -28.11 2.06
CA GLY A 27 5.34 -28.26 2.41
C GLY A 27 6.00 -26.95 2.85
N ALA A 28 6.96 -27.04 3.78
CA ALA A 28 7.69 -25.89 4.32
C ALA A 28 8.44 -25.04 3.26
N ALA A 29 8.83 -25.66 2.13
CA ALA A 29 9.58 -24.99 1.08
C ALA A 29 8.70 -24.27 0.03
N LYS A 30 7.41 -24.60 -0.09
CA LYS A 30 6.55 -24.07 -1.17
C LYS A 30 5.91 -22.73 -0.80
N LEU A 31 5.47 -22.55 0.44
CA LEU A 31 4.97 -21.28 0.96
C LEU A 31 5.95 -20.10 0.73
N PRO A 32 7.23 -20.18 1.15
CA PRO A 32 8.16 -19.08 0.93
C PRO A 32 8.50 -18.89 -0.55
N LYS A 33 8.49 -19.96 -1.36
CA LYS A 33 8.75 -19.86 -2.81
C LYS A 33 7.63 -19.10 -3.53
N LEU A 34 6.36 -19.38 -3.18
CA LEU A 34 5.19 -18.67 -3.69
C LEU A 34 5.15 -17.20 -3.21
N ALA A 35 5.44 -16.96 -1.93
CA ALA A 35 5.52 -15.61 -1.39
C ALA A 35 6.62 -14.77 -2.08
N ARG A 36 7.77 -15.38 -2.38
CA ARG A 36 8.86 -14.71 -3.10
C ARG A 36 8.48 -14.37 -4.54
N SER A 37 7.89 -15.29 -5.30
CA SER A 37 7.48 -15.01 -6.68
C SER A 37 6.37 -13.97 -6.74
N MET A 38 5.40 -14.03 -5.82
CA MET A 38 4.33 -13.03 -5.73
C MET A 38 4.85 -11.66 -5.27
N GLY A 39 5.81 -11.65 -4.34
CA GLY A 39 6.49 -10.43 -3.87
C GLY A 39 7.33 -9.77 -4.97
N GLN A 40 7.99 -10.55 -5.83
CA GLN A 40 8.70 -10.04 -6.99
C GLN A 40 7.72 -9.37 -7.97
N ALA A 41 6.61 -10.03 -8.33
CA ALA A 41 5.58 -9.43 -9.18
C ALA A 41 5.01 -8.13 -8.58
N GLY A 42 4.73 -8.10 -7.28
CA GLY A 42 4.28 -6.90 -6.57
C GLY A 42 5.33 -5.78 -6.52
N LYS A 43 6.62 -6.14 -6.42
CA LYS A 43 7.74 -5.18 -6.44
C LYS A 43 7.86 -4.51 -7.82
N GLU A 44 7.87 -5.29 -8.89
CA GLU A 44 7.94 -4.76 -10.26
C GLU A 44 6.69 -3.93 -10.58
N PHE A 45 5.51 -4.35 -10.12
CA PHE A 45 4.28 -3.55 -10.25
C PHE A 45 4.38 -2.21 -9.53
N LYS A 46 4.92 -2.18 -8.30
CA LYS A 46 5.13 -0.94 -7.55
C LYS A 46 6.21 -0.05 -8.16
N ALA A 47 7.25 -0.65 -8.76
CA ALA A 47 8.29 0.06 -9.49
C ALA A 47 7.73 0.72 -10.75
N GLY A 48 6.98 -0.02 -11.57
CA GLY A 48 6.31 0.51 -12.76
C GLY A 48 5.29 1.62 -12.43
N LEU A 49 4.56 1.50 -11.32
CA LEU A 49 3.74 2.61 -10.82
C LEU A 49 4.62 3.82 -10.47
N LYS A 50 5.72 3.65 -9.73
CA LYS A 50 6.62 4.75 -9.36
C LYS A 50 7.28 5.42 -10.58
N GLU A 51 7.64 4.66 -11.62
CA GLU A 51 8.17 5.18 -12.89
C GLU A 51 7.11 5.95 -13.68
N GLY A 52 5.85 5.49 -13.67
CA GLY A 52 4.73 6.26 -14.23
C GLY A 52 4.38 7.54 -13.44
N TYR A 53 4.76 7.61 -12.17
CA TYR A 53 4.62 8.79 -11.30
C TYR A 53 6.00 9.43 -11.03
N GLN A 54 6.72 9.86 -12.06
CA GLN A 54 7.76 10.88 -11.90
C GLN A 54 7.04 12.21 -11.63
N ALA A 55 6.88 12.56 -10.35
CA ALA A 55 6.56 13.91 -9.94
C ALA A 55 7.88 14.66 -9.78
N GLU A 56 8.02 15.81 -10.44
CA GLU A 56 9.01 16.82 -10.07
C GLU A 56 8.83 17.20 -8.60
N ASP A 57 9.93 17.48 -7.92
CA ASP A 57 9.96 17.81 -6.50
C ASP A 57 9.08 19.04 -6.24
N VAL A 58 7.98 18.85 -5.49
CA VAL A 58 7.05 19.92 -5.15
C VAL A 58 7.08 20.19 -3.67
N GLU A 59 7.75 21.28 -3.33
CA GLU A 59 7.79 21.85 -1.98
C GLU A 59 6.68 22.90 -1.80
N GLY A 60 6.17 23.00 -0.58
CA GLY A 60 5.21 24.04 -0.16
C GLY A 60 3.76 23.57 -0.01
N PRO A 61 2.87 24.45 0.45
CA PRO A 61 1.53 24.10 0.92
C PRO A 61 0.68 23.45 -0.18
N CYS A 62 -0.06 22.39 0.16
CA CYS A 62 -0.96 21.73 -0.78
C CYS A 62 -2.17 22.63 -1.11
N PRO A 63 -2.45 22.97 -2.38
CA PRO A 63 -3.59 23.80 -2.78
C PRO A 63 -4.97 23.12 -2.56
N PHE A 64 -4.99 21.82 -2.24
CA PHE A 64 -6.20 21.06 -1.92
C PHE A 64 -6.51 20.96 -0.43
N CYS A 65 -5.51 21.09 0.45
CA CYS A 65 -5.65 20.75 1.86
C CYS A 65 -4.91 21.68 2.85
N GLY A 66 -4.08 22.61 2.38
CA GLY A 66 -3.32 23.54 3.21
C GLY A 66 -2.14 22.96 4.01
N ASN A 67 -1.93 21.64 4.04
CA ASN A 67 -0.81 21.01 4.76
C ASN A 67 0.53 21.12 3.99
N GLU A 68 1.64 21.10 4.73
CA GLU A 68 2.99 21.21 4.15
C GLU A 68 3.45 19.86 3.56
N ILE A 69 3.83 19.88 2.28
CA ILE A 69 4.38 18.72 1.55
C ILE A 69 5.89 18.94 1.42
N GLY A 70 6.68 17.99 1.92
CA GLY A 70 8.15 17.98 1.77
C GLY A 70 8.58 17.48 0.38
N ALA A 71 9.79 17.87 -0.04
CA ALA A 71 10.36 17.61 -1.37
C ALA A 71 10.20 16.16 -1.85
N ASP A 72 10.33 15.18 -0.94
CA ASP A 72 10.35 13.75 -1.27
C ASP A 72 8.98 13.02 -1.12
N ALA A 73 7.92 13.76 -0.79
CA ALA A 73 6.63 13.16 -0.43
C ALA A 73 5.86 12.73 -1.69
N LYS A 74 5.88 11.41 -1.99
CA LYS A 74 5.14 10.81 -3.13
C LYS A 74 3.62 11.01 -3.05
N PHE A 75 3.08 11.17 -1.85
CA PHE A 75 1.67 11.38 -1.57
C PHE A 75 1.51 12.43 -0.48
N CYS A 76 0.50 13.29 -0.62
CA CYS A 76 0.16 14.26 0.41
C CYS A 76 -0.39 13.55 1.67
N PRO A 77 0.20 13.72 2.86
CA PRO A 77 -0.25 13.05 4.08
C PRO A 77 -1.62 13.54 4.59
N GLY A 78 -2.10 14.69 4.11
CA GLY A 78 -3.41 15.24 4.50
C GLY A 78 -4.58 14.71 3.66
N CYS A 79 -4.40 14.55 2.34
CA CYS A 79 -5.49 14.22 1.41
C CYS A 79 -5.25 12.99 0.54
N GLY A 80 -4.08 12.36 0.62
CA GLY A 80 -3.74 11.13 -0.11
C GLY A 80 -3.52 11.31 -1.62
N LYS A 81 -3.65 12.53 -2.16
CA LYS A 81 -3.37 12.78 -3.58
C LYS A 81 -1.88 12.56 -3.90
N PRO A 82 -1.57 11.91 -5.04
CA PRO A 82 -0.18 11.74 -5.47
C PRO A 82 0.43 13.09 -5.82
N ALA A 83 1.73 13.25 -5.56
CA ALA A 83 2.44 14.49 -5.80
C ALA A 83 2.28 15.00 -7.25
N ASN A 84 2.18 14.10 -8.23
CA ASN A 84 2.01 14.44 -9.65
C ASN A 84 0.73 15.26 -9.93
N GLU A 85 -0.37 14.93 -9.26
CA GLU A 85 -1.63 15.69 -9.37
C GLU A 85 -1.54 17.06 -8.69
N VAL A 86 -0.71 17.17 -7.65
CA VAL A 86 -0.46 18.42 -6.95
C VAL A 86 0.42 19.34 -7.78
N VAL A 87 1.42 18.81 -8.49
CA VAL A 87 2.28 19.56 -9.43
C VAL A 87 1.43 20.13 -10.57
N ALA A 88 0.62 19.28 -11.20
CA ALA A 88 -0.24 19.67 -12.34
C ALA A 88 -1.24 20.79 -11.99
N GLU A 89 -1.75 20.82 -10.75
CA GLU A 89 -2.64 21.88 -10.28
C GLU A 89 -1.91 23.15 -9.83
N LYS A 90 -0.69 23.03 -9.29
CA LYS A 90 0.17 24.20 -9.01
C LYS A 90 0.57 24.93 -10.30
N GLU A 91 0.89 24.20 -11.37
CA GLU A 91 1.25 24.75 -12.69
C GLU A 91 0.10 25.58 -13.31
N LYS A 92 -1.13 25.05 -13.24
CA LYS A 92 -2.33 25.76 -13.75
C LYS A 92 -2.61 27.07 -13.03
N LYS A 93 -2.38 27.13 -11.71
CA LYS A 93 -2.55 28.36 -10.91
C LYS A 93 -1.42 29.37 -11.08
N LYS A 94 -0.27 28.98 -11.65
CA LYS A 94 0.87 29.87 -11.89
C LYS A 94 0.77 30.63 -13.22
N THR A 95 -0.12 30.18 -14.12
CA THR A 95 -0.32 30.74 -15.46
C THR A 95 -1.64 31.51 -15.60
N ALA A 96 -2.44 31.59 -14.53
CA ALA A 96 -3.67 32.39 -14.41
C ALA A 96 -3.44 33.50 -13.38
#